data_AF-A0A968HCS9-F1
#
_entry.id   AF-A0A968HCS9-F1
#
_cell.length_a   1.000
_cell.length_b   1.000
_cell.length_c   1.000
_cell.angle_alpha   90.00
_cell.angle_beta   90.00
_cell.angle_gamma   90.00
#
_symmetry.space_group_name_H-M   'P 1'
#
loop_
_entity.id
_entity.type
_entity.pdbx_description
1 polymer ?
#
loop_
_entity_poly.entity_id
_entity_poly.type
_entity_poly.pdbx_seq_one_letter_code
_entity_poly.pdbx_strand_id
1 'polypeptide(L)'
;MNLELPVSLSLSFGLGVVTRSLLMLDARVLRKNILGIAVCFTALPVLVIIGMGKMPDLPLSAHIFFAFAGYCALFAVLMKNAILPQTNERSLLFLNIALWYAFITYRPMIPEFLKPVLLLIFIPLTIATLVIAFRDFILGFWLSLVFYVWYLIIIVFIGIVQFPFWNLSFFFGRAVWAPLDAADVFLSGALFSYLAVHATYILALIPLPSRHQSFAERLEEVNQHAEMLVYRYSDEQLRVREAVLLISLFGGLYCLNYVFRLMPPSALINLTIVFSPLMLVYVGRIFERLAAGDDIETAQPVDANDALTMRSEPAGFRDMYAAALSLVSSGRGKRELKEALNNTAALSIPVGKEDVPLVSHIAGWFAWVGMKDQARTLFLRILSVAPYHFLAAALCFRYALETGVRSTVRKYGILLVNADYTSHLRQVGNEKEKNLLRVMASREEMIFTYRNAADALSGMGSFREAAKARQIVDALRKGPQEAGQISS
;
A
#
# COMPACT_ATOMS: atom_id res chain seq x y z
N MET A 1 -7.63 47.80 6.02
CA MET A 1 -6.84 46.59 5.71
C MET A 1 -7.68 45.75 4.76
N ASN A 2 -7.19 45.37 3.58
CA ASN A 2 -7.99 44.61 2.61
C ASN A 2 -8.31 43.22 3.16
N LEU A 3 -9.55 43.01 3.60
CA LEU A 3 -10.06 41.73 4.11
C LEU A 3 -10.00 40.60 3.07
N GLU A 4 -9.88 40.96 1.79
CA GLU A 4 -9.82 40.01 0.67
C GLU A 4 -8.57 39.12 0.69
N LEU A 5 -7.41 39.67 1.10
CA LEU A 5 -6.15 38.91 1.04
C LEU A 5 -6.13 37.75 2.06
N PRO A 6 -6.40 37.92 3.37
CA PRO A 6 -6.41 36.82 4.33
C PRO A 6 -7.42 35.72 4.00
N VAL A 7 -8.59 36.11 3.47
CA VAL A 7 -9.64 35.16 3.07
C VAL A 7 -9.18 34.35 1.85
N SER A 8 -8.65 34.99 0.81
CA SER A 8 -8.14 34.28 -0.37
C SER A 8 -7.03 33.28 -0.02
N LEU A 9 -6.09 33.65 0.86
CA LEU A 9 -5.04 32.76 1.33
C LEU A 9 -5.61 31.58 2.15
N SER A 10 -6.59 31.84 3.01
CA SER A 10 -7.26 30.80 3.80
C SER A 10 -8.05 29.83 2.92
N LEU A 11 -8.66 30.31 1.83
CA LEU A 11 -9.30 29.47 0.82
C LEU A 11 -8.28 28.64 0.04
N SER A 12 -7.12 29.22 -0.32
CA SER A 12 -6.03 28.49 -0.98
C SER A 12 -5.50 27.35 -0.09
N PHE A 13 -5.28 27.63 1.20
CA PHE A 13 -4.93 26.62 2.21
C PHE A 13 -5.97 25.50 2.25
N GLY A 14 -7.24 25.89 2.34
CA GLY A 14 -8.37 24.97 2.36
C GLY A 14 -8.45 24.06 1.13
N LEU A 15 -8.22 24.63 -0.05
CA LEU A 15 -8.17 23.89 -1.30
C LEU A 15 -7.04 22.86 -1.28
N GLY A 16 -5.88 23.23 -0.73
CA GLY A 16 -4.76 22.30 -0.51
C GLY A 16 -5.15 21.13 0.40
N VAL A 17 -5.78 21.43 1.54
CA VAL A 17 -6.28 20.41 2.49
C VAL A 17 -7.20 19.42 1.80
N VAL A 18 -8.24 19.91 1.12
CA VAL A 18 -9.23 19.10 0.43
C VAL A 18 -8.60 18.28 -0.70
N THR A 19 -7.76 18.91 -1.52
CA THR A 19 -7.10 18.25 -2.66
C THR A 19 -6.25 17.09 -2.16
N ARG A 20 -5.46 17.31 -1.10
CA ARG A 20 -4.64 16.22 -0.54
C ARG A 20 -5.48 15.12 0.07
N SER A 21 -6.52 15.45 0.83
CA SER A 21 -7.44 14.45 1.39
C SER A 21 -8.04 13.56 0.30
N LEU A 22 -8.45 14.14 -0.83
CA LEU A 22 -8.96 13.38 -1.97
C LEU A 22 -7.87 12.51 -2.64
N LEU A 23 -6.67 13.05 -2.82
CA LEU A 23 -5.53 12.29 -3.40
C LEU A 23 -5.07 11.12 -2.53
N MET A 24 -5.35 11.15 -1.22
CA MET A 24 -5.05 10.05 -0.30
C MET A 24 -6.03 8.89 -0.42
N LEU A 25 -7.15 9.05 -1.13
CA LEU A 25 -8.16 8.01 -1.32
C LEU A 25 -7.98 7.31 -2.68
N ASP A 26 -7.85 5.98 -2.67
CA ASP A 26 -8.00 5.16 -3.89
C ASP A 26 -9.44 5.33 -4.42
N ALA A 27 -9.63 5.38 -5.74
CA ALA A 27 -10.94 5.38 -6.40
C ALA A 27 -11.90 4.30 -5.85
N ARG A 28 -11.38 3.12 -5.48
CA ARG A 28 -12.18 2.06 -4.85
C ARG A 28 -12.67 2.43 -3.45
N VAL A 29 -11.80 3.06 -2.66
CA VAL A 29 -12.11 3.54 -1.31
C VAL A 29 -13.10 4.70 -1.37
N LEU A 30 -12.88 5.65 -2.29
CA LEU A 30 -13.77 6.77 -2.57
C LEU A 30 -15.20 6.28 -2.85
N ARG A 31 -15.36 5.26 -3.72
CA ARG A 31 -16.67 4.68 -4.05
C ARG A 31 -17.34 4.01 -2.85
N LYS A 32 -16.58 3.30 -2.02
CA LYS A 32 -17.13 2.59 -0.84
C LYS A 32 -17.50 3.55 0.30
N ASN A 33 -16.80 4.67 0.42
CA ASN A 33 -16.94 5.59 1.56
C ASN A 33 -17.57 6.94 1.18
N ILE A 34 -18.37 6.99 0.12
CA ILE A 34 -18.94 8.24 -0.42
C ILE A 34 -19.75 9.01 0.65
N LEU A 35 -20.45 8.29 1.53
CA LEU A 35 -21.21 8.90 2.63
C LEU A 35 -20.29 9.56 3.66
N GLY A 36 -19.22 8.88 4.08
CA GLY A 36 -18.26 9.45 5.04
C GLY A 36 -17.55 10.67 4.47
N ILE A 37 -17.27 10.67 3.17
CA ILE A 37 -16.69 11.80 2.46
C ILE A 37 -17.69 12.96 2.41
N ALA A 38 -18.96 12.69 2.05
CA ALA A 38 -20.02 13.68 2.08
C ALA A 38 -20.17 14.30 3.48
N VAL A 39 -20.13 13.50 4.55
CA VAL A 39 -20.14 13.98 5.94
C VAL A 39 -18.94 14.89 6.24
N CYS A 40 -17.73 14.54 5.79
CA CYS A 40 -16.56 15.41 5.97
C CYS A 40 -16.75 16.76 5.26
N PHE A 41 -17.26 16.76 4.03
CA PHE A 41 -17.48 17.98 3.25
C PHE A 41 -18.62 18.84 3.82
N THR A 42 -19.70 18.24 4.32
CA THR A 42 -20.80 18.99 4.94
C THR A 42 -20.45 19.50 6.34
N ALA A 43 -19.56 18.82 7.07
CA ALA A 43 -19.07 19.29 8.36
C ALA A 43 -18.29 20.60 8.24
N LEU A 44 -17.61 20.84 7.11
CA LEU A 44 -16.78 22.04 6.92
C LEU A 44 -17.56 23.36 7.05
N PRO A 45 -18.65 23.64 6.29
CA PRO A 45 -19.43 24.85 6.46
C PRO A 45 -20.09 24.92 7.83
N VAL A 46 -20.53 23.79 8.39
CA VAL A 46 -21.13 23.74 9.74
C VAL A 46 -20.12 24.18 10.81
N LEU A 47 -18.87 23.72 10.74
CA LEU A 47 -17.81 24.11 11.66
C LEU A 47 -17.48 25.60 11.57
N VAL A 48 -17.51 26.18 10.36
CA VAL A 48 -17.34 27.64 10.18
C VAL A 48 -18.49 28.41 10.85
N ILE A 49 -19.74 28.02 10.57
CA ILE A 49 -20.94 28.69 11.13
C ILE A 49 -20.96 28.61 12.66
N ILE A 50 -20.70 27.42 13.23
CA ILE A 50 -20.63 27.23 14.68
C ILE A 50 -19.50 28.07 15.29
N GLY A 51 -18.34 28.12 14.63
CA GLY A 51 -17.19 28.91 15.06
C GLY A 51 -17.54 30.40 15.18
N MET A 52 -18.17 30.95 14.13
CA MET A 52 -18.59 32.35 14.09
C MET A 52 -19.61 32.69 15.19
N GLY A 53 -20.51 31.78 15.52
CA GLY A 53 -21.50 31.99 16.60
C GLY A 53 -20.90 31.94 18.01
N LYS A 54 -19.86 31.13 18.24
CA LYS A 54 -19.27 30.95 19.58
C LYS A 54 -18.11 31.88 19.89
N MET A 55 -17.41 32.37 18.88
CA MET A 55 -16.20 33.17 19.04
C MET A 55 -16.21 34.35 18.06
N PRO A 56 -17.15 35.31 18.21
CA PRO A 56 -17.37 36.37 17.23
C PRO A 56 -16.18 37.33 17.06
N ASP A 57 -15.29 37.39 18.05
CA ASP A 57 -14.10 38.26 18.03
C ASP A 57 -12.95 37.70 17.18
N LEU A 58 -13.03 36.43 16.77
CA LEU A 58 -12.00 35.84 15.92
C LEU A 58 -12.18 36.30 14.46
N PRO A 59 -11.07 36.64 13.76
CA PRO A 59 -11.15 36.97 12.35
C PRO A 59 -11.64 35.77 11.54
N LEU A 60 -12.36 36.04 10.44
CA LEU A 60 -12.91 35.00 9.55
C LEU A 60 -11.86 33.99 9.09
N SER A 61 -10.63 34.42 8.82
CA SER A 61 -9.50 33.56 8.47
C SER A 61 -9.19 32.50 9.54
N ALA A 62 -9.26 32.85 10.83
CA ALA A 62 -9.05 31.91 11.92
C ALA A 62 -10.18 30.88 12.00
N HIS A 63 -11.44 31.31 11.81
CA HIS A 63 -12.56 30.39 11.74
C HIS A 63 -12.41 29.38 10.60
N ILE A 64 -11.99 29.85 9.42
CA ILE A 64 -11.71 28.99 8.27
C ILE A 64 -10.59 27.99 8.61
N PHE A 65 -9.48 28.45 9.21
CA PHE A 65 -8.39 27.57 9.64
C PHE A 65 -8.86 26.49 10.63
N PHE A 66 -9.58 26.87 11.68
CA PHE A 66 -10.09 25.91 12.68
C PHE A 66 -11.09 24.93 12.06
N ALA A 67 -11.92 25.37 11.11
CA ALA A 67 -12.81 24.48 10.37
C ALA A 67 -12.02 23.45 9.54
N PHE A 68 -10.94 23.85 8.86
CA PHE A 68 -10.07 22.91 8.15
C PHE A 68 -9.30 21.98 9.11
N ALA A 69 -8.85 22.46 10.26
CA ALA A 69 -8.24 21.60 11.29
C ALA A 69 -9.24 20.55 11.82
N GLY A 70 -10.48 20.98 12.11
CA GLY A 70 -11.58 20.08 12.49
C GLY A 70 -11.94 19.09 11.38
N TYR A 71 -11.96 19.54 10.13
CA TYR A 71 -12.13 18.68 8.96
C TYR A 71 -11.04 17.61 8.88
N CYS A 72 -9.76 17.97 9.02
CA CYS A 72 -8.66 17.00 8.98
C CYS A 72 -8.79 15.95 10.09
N ALA A 73 -9.16 16.37 11.31
CA ALA A 73 -9.38 15.44 12.42
C ALA A 73 -10.55 14.50 12.15
N LEU A 74 -11.69 15.02 11.70
CA LEU A 74 -12.87 14.22 11.35
C LEU A 74 -12.56 13.25 10.20
N PHE A 75 -11.88 13.74 9.16
CA PHE A 75 -11.45 12.94 8.01
C PHE A 75 -10.53 11.80 8.43
N ALA A 76 -9.52 12.07 9.26
CA ALA A 76 -8.61 11.06 9.77
C ALA A 76 -9.35 9.99 10.60
N VAL A 77 -10.31 10.38 11.43
CA VAL A 77 -11.12 9.45 12.25
C VAL A 77 -12.04 8.59 11.37
N LEU A 78 -12.81 9.21 10.48
CA LEU A 78 -13.79 8.51 9.63
C LEU A 78 -13.11 7.60 8.60
N MET A 79 -11.93 7.97 8.14
CA MET A 79 -11.20 7.26 7.08
C MET A 79 -9.97 6.51 7.60
N LYS A 80 -9.84 6.28 8.92
CA LYS A 80 -8.65 5.68 9.54
C LYS A 80 -8.23 4.34 8.92
N ASN A 81 -9.19 3.51 8.52
CA ASN A 81 -8.93 2.20 7.92
C ASN A 81 -8.60 2.27 6.42
N ALA A 82 -8.95 3.40 5.80
CA ALA A 82 -8.83 3.65 4.37
C ALA A 82 -7.50 4.34 4.00
N ILE A 83 -6.95 5.16 4.90
CA ILE A 83 -5.82 6.06 4.63
C ILE A 83 -4.53 5.60 5.31
N LEU A 84 -4.43 4.32 5.69
CA LEU A 84 -3.19 3.80 6.26
C LEU A 84 -2.07 3.93 5.23
N PRO A 85 -1.04 4.74 5.49
CA PRO A 85 0.04 4.94 4.54
C PRO A 85 0.80 3.62 4.40
N GLN A 86 0.88 3.12 3.17
CA GLN A 86 1.80 2.03 2.87
C GLN A 86 3.22 2.57 2.95
N THR A 87 3.97 2.03 3.89
CA THR A 87 5.36 2.42 4.13
C THR A 87 6.26 1.29 3.64
N ASN A 88 7.40 1.63 3.05
CA ASN A 88 8.41 0.66 2.66
C ASN A 88 9.79 1.31 2.79
N GLU A 89 10.83 0.53 2.53
CA GLU A 89 12.22 1.02 2.60
C GLU A 89 12.45 2.21 1.66
N ARG A 90 11.77 2.20 0.50
CA ARG A 90 11.82 3.27 -0.51
C ARG A 90 11.32 4.60 0.03
N SER A 91 10.12 4.61 0.62
CA SER A 91 9.51 5.83 1.17
C SER A 91 10.24 6.33 2.41
N LEU A 92 10.75 5.41 3.23
CA LEU A 92 11.55 5.74 4.41
C LEU A 92 12.90 6.37 4.04
N LEU A 93 13.64 5.82 3.07
CA LEU A 93 14.90 6.39 2.60
C LEU A 93 14.67 7.79 2.03
N PHE A 94 13.65 7.94 1.18
CA PHE A 94 13.24 9.21 0.61
C PHE A 94 12.95 10.27 1.68
N LEU A 95 12.18 9.91 2.73
CA LEU A 95 11.89 10.83 3.82
C LEU A 95 13.10 11.15 4.70
N ASN A 96 14.04 10.21 4.90
CA ASN A 96 15.29 10.51 5.59
C ASN A 96 16.13 11.54 4.80
N ILE A 97 16.15 11.47 3.47
CA ILE A 97 16.82 12.49 2.65
C ILE A 97 16.15 13.86 2.86
N ALA A 98 14.81 13.91 2.81
CA ALA A 98 14.05 15.13 3.07
C ALA A 98 14.25 15.67 4.50
N LEU A 99 14.35 14.78 5.50
CA LEU A 99 14.64 15.11 6.90
C LEU A 99 15.95 15.87 7.01
N TRP A 100 17.03 15.34 6.43
CA TRP A 100 18.35 15.98 6.51
C TRP A 100 18.37 17.34 5.82
N TYR A 101 17.73 17.45 4.64
CA TYR A 101 17.59 18.73 3.96
C TYR A 101 16.82 19.76 4.82
N ALA A 102 15.70 19.36 5.42
CA ALA A 102 14.91 20.20 6.32
C ALA A 102 15.72 20.59 7.56
N PHE A 103 16.39 19.63 8.21
CA PHE A 103 17.20 19.86 9.39
C PHE A 103 18.34 20.85 9.11
N ILE A 104 19.08 20.68 8.01
CA ILE A 104 20.19 21.57 7.66
C ILE A 104 19.69 22.97 7.33
N THR A 105 18.63 23.08 6.52
CA THR A 105 18.07 24.36 6.08
C THR A 105 17.52 25.16 7.25
N TYR A 106 16.76 24.51 8.14
CA TYR A 106 16.09 25.16 9.25
C TYR A 106 16.87 25.07 10.57
N ARG A 107 18.10 24.56 10.55
CA ARG A 107 19.01 24.49 11.71
C ARG A 107 19.09 25.81 12.49
N PRO A 108 19.12 27.00 11.87
CA PRO A 108 19.18 28.27 12.61
C PRO A 108 17.93 28.53 13.46
N MET A 109 16.78 27.96 13.12
CA MET A 109 15.51 28.12 13.86
C MET A 109 15.36 27.13 15.02
N ILE A 110 16.20 26.09 15.07
CA ILE A 110 16.16 25.07 16.12
C ILE A 110 16.96 25.57 17.34
N PRO A 111 16.43 25.50 18.57
CA PRO A 111 17.17 25.88 19.77
C PRO A 111 18.50 25.12 19.91
N GLU A 112 19.59 25.80 20.29
CA GLU A 112 20.94 25.20 20.34
C GLU A 112 21.02 23.93 21.19
N PHE A 113 20.33 23.89 22.34
CA PHE A 113 20.31 22.73 23.22
C PHE A 113 19.62 21.50 22.58
N LEU A 114 18.70 21.71 21.64
CA LEU A 114 17.92 20.64 21.01
C LEU A 114 18.68 20.01 19.83
N LYS A 115 19.58 20.76 19.18
CA LYS A 115 20.38 20.27 18.04
C LYS A 115 21.17 18.99 18.34
N PRO A 116 21.97 18.88 19.41
CA PRO A 116 22.71 17.65 19.71
C PRO A 116 21.78 16.48 20.03
N VAL A 117 20.64 16.74 20.69
CA VAL A 117 19.63 15.70 20.99
C VAL A 117 19.01 15.16 19.71
N LEU A 118 18.64 16.04 18.77
CA LEU A 118 18.11 15.61 17.47
C LEU A 118 19.16 14.82 16.67
N LEU A 119 20.42 15.27 16.65
CA LEU A 119 21.49 14.53 15.96
C LEU A 119 21.72 13.14 16.56
N LEU A 120 21.67 13.02 17.90
CA LEU A 120 21.80 11.75 18.60
C LEU A 120 20.71 10.75 18.21
N ILE A 121 19.50 11.23 17.87
CA ILE A 121 18.38 10.40 17.42
C ILE A 121 18.45 10.15 15.91
N PHE A 122 18.72 11.18 15.11
CA PHE A 122 18.61 11.15 13.65
C PHE A 122 19.71 10.30 13.02
N ILE A 123 20.95 10.41 13.52
CA ILE A 123 22.10 9.68 12.98
C ILE A 123 21.91 8.15 13.05
N PRO A 124 21.66 7.53 14.22
CA PRO A 124 21.54 6.07 14.28
C PRO A 124 20.35 5.55 13.46
N LEU A 125 19.22 6.26 13.43
CA LEU A 125 18.05 5.85 12.64
C LEU A 125 18.26 6.04 11.13
N THR A 126 19.01 7.06 10.73
CA THR A 126 19.43 7.22 9.32
C THR A 126 20.38 6.10 8.92
N ILE A 127 21.38 5.79 9.76
CA ILE A 127 22.31 4.67 9.50
C ILE A 127 21.53 3.37 9.39
N ALA A 128 20.61 3.09 10.31
CA ALA A 128 19.78 1.89 10.27
C ALA A 128 18.92 1.82 8.98
N THR A 129 18.34 2.96 8.55
CA THR A 129 17.61 3.04 7.28
C THR A 129 18.52 2.74 6.08
N LEU A 130 19.73 3.29 6.07
CA LEU A 130 20.70 3.02 5.00
C LEU A 130 21.12 1.55 4.99
N VAL A 131 21.44 0.96 6.15
CA VAL A 131 21.81 -0.46 6.25
C VAL A 131 20.75 -1.36 5.64
N ILE A 132 19.46 -1.06 5.88
CA ILE A 132 18.35 -1.84 5.33
C ILE A 132 18.16 -1.56 3.83
N ALA A 133 18.29 -0.30 3.40
CA ALA A 133 18.20 0.05 1.98
C ALA A 133 19.31 -0.58 1.11
N PHE A 134 20.44 -0.97 1.71
CA PHE A 134 21.59 -1.57 1.02
C PHE A 134 21.73 -3.08 1.23
N ARG A 135 20.92 -3.69 2.09
CA ARG A 135 21.01 -5.12 2.40
C ARG A 135 19.63 -5.73 2.58
N ASP A 136 19.42 -6.83 1.87
CA ASP A 136 18.21 -7.64 1.97
C ASP A 136 18.06 -8.19 3.39
N PHE A 137 17.25 -7.52 4.19
CA PHE A 137 16.87 -7.94 5.54
C PHE A 137 15.38 -8.26 5.57
N ILE A 138 15.04 -9.42 6.12
CA ILE A 138 13.66 -9.72 6.49
C ILE A 138 13.43 -9.02 7.82
N LEU A 139 12.62 -7.96 7.81
CA LEU A 139 12.34 -7.19 9.01
C LEU A 139 11.39 -7.99 9.91
N GLY A 140 11.85 -8.27 11.14
CA GLY A 140 10.98 -8.78 12.17
C GLY A 140 9.95 -7.72 12.61
N PHE A 141 8.85 -8.17 13.21
CA PHE A 141 7.73 -7.33 13.66
C PHE A 141 8.17 -6.02 14.34
N TRP A 142 9.03 -6.13 15.36
CA TRP A 142 9.50 -4.98 16.15
C TRP A 142 10.30 -3.98 15.34
N LEU A 143 11.11 -4.47 14.40
CA LEU A 143 11.94 -3.62 13.58
C LEU A 143 11.09 -2.87 12.55
N SER A 144 10.13 -3.55 11.91
CA SER A 144 9.12 -2.93 11.04
C SER A 144 8.32 -1.88 11.78
N LEU A 145 7.91 -2.15 13.03
CA LEU A 145 7.19 -1.19 13.87
C LEU A 145 8.06 0.03 14.17
N VAL A 146 9.32 -0.15 14.55
CA VAL A 146 10.26 0.96 14.82
C VAL A 146 10.44 1.83 13.58
N PHE A 147 10.63 1.25 12.40
CA PHE A 147 10.78 2.01 11.16
C PHE A 147 9.50 2.71 10.72
N TYR A 148 8.35 2.10 10.96
CA TYR A 148 7.06 2.75 10.70
C TYR A 148 6.85 3.93 11.65
N VAL A 149 7.13 3.78 12.94
CA VAL A 149 7.05 4.88 13.91
C VAL A 149 8.06 5.97 13.55
N TRP A 150 9.27 5.60 13.14
CA TRP A 150 10.28 6.55 12.67
C TRP A 150 9.81 7.33 11.43
N TYR A 151 9.21 6.66 10.45
CA TYR A 151 8.56 7.30 9.30
C TYR A 151 7.55 8.36 9.72
N LEU A 152 6.66 8.03 10.68
CA LEU A 152 5.68 8.99 11.20
C LEU A 152 6.34 10.17 11.93
N ILE A 153 7.37 9.92 12.73
CA ILE A 153 8.13 10.96 13.44
C ILE A 153 8.79 11.91 12.45
N ILE A 154 9.42 11.40 11.38
CA ILE A 154 10.03 12.25 10.34
C ILE A 154 8.99 13.20 9.73
N ILE A 155 7.83 12.67 9.35
CA ILE A 155 6.75 13.46 8.76
C ILE A 155 6.32 14.58 9.70
N VAL A 156 6.04 14.25 10.96
CA VAL A 156 5.63 15.24 11.96
C VAL A 156 6.73 16.26 12.23
N PHE A 157 7.99 15.82 12.34
CA PHE A 157 9.12 16.71 12.56
C PHE A 157 9.30 17.69 11.41
N ILE A 158 9.30 17.22 10.15
CA ILE A 158 9.37 18.09 8.98
C ILE A 158 8.23 19.10 9.01
N GLY A 159 7.02 18.66 9.34
CA GLY A 159 5.88 19.54 9.55
C GLY A 159 6.14 20.64 10.57
N ILE A 160 6.54 20.28 11.79
CA ILE A 160 6.79 21.25 12.87
C ILE A 160 7.87 22.27 12.48
N VAL A 161 8.95 21.82 11.85
CA VAL A 161 10.06 22.69 11.45
C VAL A 161 9.67 23.61 10.30
N GLN A 162 8.83 23.14 9.39
CA GLN A 162 8.42 23.87 8.19
C GLN A 162 7.26 24.85 8.43
N PHE A 163 6.41 24.59 9.41
CA PHE A 163 5.36 25.50 9.86
C PHE A 163 5.85 26.28 11.07
N PRO A 164 6.73 27.28 10.90
CA PRO A 164 7.07 28.07 12.04
C PRO A 164 5.79 28.85 12.42
N PHE A 165 5.38 28.77 13.69
CA PHE A 165 4.11 29.28 14.19
C PHE A 165 3.83 30.75 13.82
N TRP A 166 4.86 31.54 13.45
CA TRP A 166 4.70 32.88 12.90
C TRP A 166 3.96 32.93 11.56
N ASN A 167 4.05 31.90 10.72
CA ASN A 167 3.25 31.78 9.50
C ASN A 167 1.78 31.49 9.79
N LEU A 168 1.41 31.02 10.98
CA LEU A 168 -0.01 30.91 11.35
C LEU A 168 -0.59 32.26 11.79
N SER A 169 0.25 33.25 12.05
CA SER A 169 -0.20 34.55 12.58
C SER A 169 -1.12 35.33 11.63
N PHE A 170 -1.06 35.08 10.30
CA PHE A 170 -1.98 35.68 9.34
C PHE A 170 -3.43 35.21 9.56
N PHE A 171 -3.64 33.98 10.03
CA PHE A 171 -4.98 33.49 10.36
C PHE A 171 -5.58 34.26 11.53
N PHE A 172 -4.74 34.73 12.46
CA PHE A 172 -5.14 35.45 13.66
C PHE A 172 -5.07 36.98 13.52
N GLY A 173 -5.05 37.51 12.29
CA GLY A 173 -5.14 38.95 12.03
C GLY A 173 -3.91 39.77 12.41
N ARG A 174 -2.78 39.13 12.71
CA ARG A 174 -1.51 39.85 12.91
C ARG A 174 -0.88 40.14 11.55
N ALA A 175 -0.25 41.31 11.43
CA ALA A 175 0.39 41.75 10.19
C ALA A 175 1.36 40.66 9.68
N VAL A 176 1.28 40.34 8.39
CA VAL A 176 2.17 39.37 7.74
C VAL A 176 3.48 40.09 7.42
N TRP A 177 4.60 39.59 7.93
CA TRP A 177 5.90 40.26 7.77
C TRP A 177 6.52 39.98 6.40
N ALA A 178 6.00 39.01 5.65
CA ALA A 178 6.43 38.64 4.31
C ALA A 178 5.23 38.38 3.39
N PRO A 179 5.28 38.76 2.11
CA PRO A 179 4.24 38.39 1.15
C PRO A 179 4.18 36.86 1.03
N LEU A 180 3.01 36.28 1.35
CA LEU A 180 2.75 34.85 1.20
C LEU A 180 2.16 34.60 -0.18
N ASP A 181 2.80 33.74 -0.96
CA ASP A 181 2.25 33.28 -2.24
C ASP A 181 1.10 32.29 -2.01
N ALA A 182 0.04 32.41 -2.81
CA ALA A 182 -1.11 31.52 -2.75
C ALA A 182 -0.72 30.06 -3.01
N ALA A 183 0.28 29.81 -3.87
CA ALA A 183 0.79 28.48 -4.16
C ALA A 183 1.47 27.84 -2.94
N ASP A 184 2.29 28.60 -2.21
CA ASP A 184 2.92 28.14 -0.97
C ASP A 184 1.89 27.83 0.11
N VAL A 185 0.84 28.65 0.22
CA VAL A 185 -0.26 28.44 1.17
C VAL A 185 -1.10 27.22 0.78
N PHE A 186 -1.34 26.98 -0.51
CA PHE A 186 -1.98 25.77 -1.02
C PHE A 186 -1.16 24.51 -0.67
N LEU A 187 0.14 24.51 -0.98
CA LEU A 187 1.05 23.41 -0.68
C LEU A 187 1.14 23.13 0.82
N SER A 188 1.10 24.19 1.62
CA SER A 188 1.03 24.10 3.08
C SER A 188 -0.27 23.47 3.55
N GLY A 189 -1.42 23.84 2.98
CA GLY A 189 -2.69 23.16 3.26
C GLY A 189 -2.66 21.67 2.94
N ALA A 190 -2.09 21.31 1.79
CA ALA A 190 -1.90 19.92 1.39
C ALA A 190 -1.01 19.16 2.39
N LEU A 191 0.14 19.73 2.76
CA LEU A 191 1.01 19.12 3.78
C LEU A 191 0.30 19.01 5.12
N PHE A 192 -0.42 20.04 5.57
CA PHE A 192 -1.15 20.02 6.85
C PHE A 192 -2.16 18.88 6.93
N SER A 193 -2.95 18.64 5.88
CA SER A 193 -3.86 17.49 5.81
C SER A 193 -3.11 16.17 5.92
N TYR A 194 -2.00 16.04 5.18
CA TYR A 194 -1.13 14.87 5.25
C TYR A 194 -0.59 14.64 6.67
N LEU A 195 -0.05 15.68 7.32
CA LEU A 195 0.46 15.63 8.69
C LEU A 195 -0.63 15.25 9.69
N ALA A 196 -1.80 15.87 9.60
CA ALA A 196 -2.90 15.64 10.53
C ALA A 196 -3.33 14.17 10.51
N VAL A 197 -3.47 13.59 9.32
CA VAL A 197 -3.76 12.15 9.17
C VAL A 197 -2.66 11.30 9.81
N HIS A 198 -1.39 11.58 9.54
CA HIS A 198 -0.27 10.79 10.10
C HIS A 198 -0.14 10.93 11.61
N ALA A 199 -0.38 12.13 12.16
CA ALA A 199 -0.36 12.39 13.59
C ALA A 199 -1.43 11.57 14.33
N THR A 200 -2.61 11.34 13.73
CA THR A 200 -3.62 10.49 14.37
C THR A 200 -3.15 9.05 14.60
N TYR A 201 -2.31 8.50 13.71
CA TYR A 201 -1.74 7.17 13.91
C TYR A 201 -0.69 7.14 15.02
N ILE A 202 0.10 8.21 15.19
CA ILE A 202 1.01 8.32 16.35
C ILE A 202 0.19 8.38 17.64
N LEU A 203 -0.84 9.22 17.69
CA LEU A 203 -1.71 9.35 18.87
C LEU A 203 -2.39 8.02 19.21
N ALA A 204 -2.78 7.24 18.19
CA ALA A 204 -3.37 5.92 18.38
C ALA A 204 -2.41 4.92 19.06
N LEU A 205 -1.10 5.09 18.92
CA LEU A 205 -0.08 4.24 19.56
C LEU A 205 0.26 4.65 21.00
N ILE A 206 -0.24 5.79 21.49
CA ILE A 206 0.03 6.22 22.86
C ILE A 206 -0.81 5.39 23.84
N PRO A 207 -0.20 4.69 24.82
CA PRO A 207 -0.91 3.84 25.77
C PRO A 207 -1.53 4.65 26.93
N LEU A 208 -2.21 5.75 26.61
CA LEU A 208 -2.97 6.54 27.57
C LEU A 208 -4.44 6.10 27.54
N PRO A 209 -4.98 5.55 28.64
CA PRO A 209 -6.37 5.10 28.69
C PRO A 209 -7.34 6.27 28.65
N SER A 210 -8.50 6.08 28.01
CA SER A 210 -9.60 7.04 28.08
C SER A 210 -10.35 6.95 29.42
N ARG A 211 -11.21 7.93 29.74
CA ARG A 211 -11.91 8.03 31.04
C ARG A 211 -12.70 6.79 31.46
N HIS A 212 -13.08 5.92 30.53
CA HIS A 212 -13.92 4.75 30.77
C HIS A 212 -13.26 3.44 30.33
N GLN A 213 -11.94 3.44 30.17
CA GLN A 213 -11.18 2.32 29.64
C GLN A 213 -10.08 1.91 30.63
N SER A 214 -9.90 0.61 30.84
CA SER A 214 -8.77 0.13 31.63
C SER A 214 -7.46 0.24 30.87
N PHE A 215 -6.33 0.26 31.59
CA PHE A 215 -5.00 0.27 30.94
C PHE A 215 -4.77 -0.99 30.09
N ALA A 216 -5.30 -2.14 30.51
CA ALA A 216 -5.17 -3.40 29.78
C ALA A 216 -5.92 -3.37 28.44
N GLU A 217 -7.17 -2.90 28.43
CA GLU A 217 -7.96 -2.71 27.21
C GLU A 217 -7.26 -1.72 26.26
N ARG A 218 -6.70 -0.63 26.80
CA ARG A 218 -5.98 0.35 25.99
C ARG A 218 -4.73 -0.25 25.35
N LEU A 219 -3.98 -1.05 26.11
CA LEU A 219 -2.78 -1.71 25.61
C LEU A 219 -3.12 -2.73 24.51
N GLU A 220 -4.23 -3.45 24.66
CA GLU A 220 -4.73 -4.35 23.62
C GLU A 220 -5.07 -3.59 22.32
N GLU A 221 -5.78 -2.47 22.42
CA GLU A 221 -6.05 -1.62 21.24
C GLU A 221 -4.76 -1.10 20.60
N VAL A 222 -3.80 -0.65 21.39
CA VAL A 222 -2.49 -0.17 20.89
C VAL A 222 -1.77 -1.30 20.17
N ASN A 223 -1.78 -2.53 20.70
CA ASN A 223 -1.18 -3.69 20.06
C ASN A 223 -1.87 -4.03 18.73
N GLN A 224 -3.21 -4.01 18.69
CA GLN A 224 -3.96 -4.22 17.45
C GLN A 224 -3.64 -3.14 16.39
N HIS A 225 -3.48 -1.88 16.81
CA HIS A 225 -3.06 -0.81 15.91
C HIS A 225 -1.62 -1.01 15.44
N ALA A 226 -0.70 -1.38 16.33
CA ALA A 226 0.69 -1.66 15.98
C ALA A 226 0.80 -2.80 14.96
N GLU A 227 0.03 -3.88 15.14
CA GLU A 227 -0.07 -4.98 14.17
C GLU A 227 -0.58 -4.49 12.80
N MET A 228 -1.60 -3.64 12.79
CA MET A 228 -2.12 -3.04 11.57
C MET A 228 -1.08 -2.17 10.85
N LEU A 229 -0.27 -1.40 11.58
CA LEU A 229 0.80 -0.59 11.01
C LEU A 229 1.92 -1.46 10.45
N VAL A 230 2.35 -2.49 11.18
CA VAL A 230 3.37 -3.45 10.71
C VAL A 230 2.90 -4.16 9.44
N TYR A 231 1.64 -4.57 9.36
CA TYR A 231 1.08 -5.18 8.16
C TYR A 231 1.05 -4.24 6.94
N ARG A 232 1.12 -2.92 7.17
CA ARG A 232 1.18 -1.90 6.12
C ARG A 232 2.61 -1.51 5.76
N TYR A 233 3.61 -2.01 6.49
CA TYR A 233 5.00 -1.98 6.07
C TYR A 233 5.19 -3.05 5.00
N SER A 234 5.42 -2.64 3.75
CA SER A 234 5.61 -3.56 2.64
C SER A 234 6.92 -4.33 2.80
N ASP A 235 6.88 -5.64 2.55
CA ASP A 235 8.07 -6.49 2.44
C ASP A 235 8.84 -6.27 1.12
N GLU A 236 8.40 -5.31 0.28
CA GLU A 236 9.12 -4.91 -0.92
C GLU A 236 10.47 -4.27 -0.54
N GLN A 237 11.54 -5.05 -0.74
CA GLN A 237 12.91 -4.63 -0.50
C GLN A 237 13.41 -3.70 -1.59
N LEU A 238 14.15 -2.68 -1.18
CA LEU A 238 14.76 -1.72 -2.07
C LEU A 238 16.07 -2.30 -2.62
N ARG A 239 16.17 -2.44 -3.96
CA ARG A 239 17.44 -2.88 -4.57
C ARG A 239 18.49 -1.79 -4.37
N VAL A 240 19.76 -2.19 -4.18
CA VAL A 240 20.91 -1.27 -4.03
C VAL A 240 20.93 -0.17 -5.08
N ARG A 241 20.72 -0.51 -6.37
CA ARG A 241 20.67 0.46 -7.47
C ARG A 241 19.54 1.50 -7.32
N GLU A 242 18.40 1.08 -6.76
CA GLU A 242 17.26 1.95 -6.50
C GLU A 242 17.56 2.90 -5.35
N ALA A 243 18.21 2.41 -4.29
CA ALA A 243 18.69 3.23 -3.19
C ALA A 243 19.69 4.30 -3.67
N VAL A 244 20.71 3.91 -4.45
CA VAL A 244 21.71 4.83 -5.00
C VAL A 244 21.06 5.90 -5.87
N LEU A 245 20.12 5.52 -6.75
CA LEU A 245 19.43 6.51 -7.59
C LEU A 245 18.57 7.45 -6.75
N LEU A 246 17.83 6.95 -5.76
CA LEU A 246 17.01 7.81 -4.90
C LEU A 246 17.87 8.83 -4.15
N ILE A 247 18.99 8.38 -3.59
CA ILE A 247 19.97 9.25 -2.94
C ILE A 247 20.53 10.26 -3.94
N SER A 248 20.92 9.83 -5.13
CA SER A 248 21.52 10.70 -6.14
C SER A 248 20.52 11.73 -6.69
N LEU A 249 19.30 11.30 -7.00
CA LEU A 249 18.26 12.12 -7.60
C LEU A 249 17.69 13.11 -6.58
N PHE A 250 17.20 12.63 -5.44
CA PHE A 250 16.59 13.51 -4.44
C PHE A 250 17.63 14.23 -3.60
N GLY A 251 18.70 13.53 -3.18
CA GLY A 251 19.81 14.18 -2.48
C GLY A 251 20.52 15.21 -3.37
N GLY A 252 20.70 14.90 -4.67
CA GLY A 252 21.20 15.85 -5.66
C GLY A 252 20.28 17.05 -5.82
N LEU A 253 18.96 16.84 -6.00
CA LEU A 253 17.97 17.92 -6.10
C LEU A 253 18.00 18.84 -4.87
N TYR A 254 18.03 18.27 -3.66
CA TYR A 254 18.13 19.02 -2.42
C TYR A 254 19.46 19.76 -2.26
N CYS A 255 20.56 19.13 -2.63
CA CYS A 255 21.89 19.76 -2.63
C CYS A 255 21.95 20.94 -3.60
N LEU A 256 21.45 20.77 -4.84
CA LEU A 256 21.33 21.84 -5.81
C LEU A 256 20.44 22.98 -5.29
N ASN A 257 19.31 22.67 -4.67
CA ASN A 257 18.46 23.71 -4.10
C ASN A 257 19.11 24.42 -2.91
N TYR A 258 19.90 23.71 -2.09
CA TYR A 258 20.64 24.31 -0.99
C TYR A 258 21.70 25.31 -1.49
N VAL A 259 22.45 24.94 -2.53
CA VAL A 259 23.54 25.75 -3.09
C VAL A 259 23.00 26.91 -3.95
N PHE A 260 22.09 26.61 -4.88
CA PHE A 260 21.63 27.56 -5.89
C PHE A 260 20.31 28.28 -5.52
N ARG A 261 19.62 27.84 -4.46
CA ARG A 261 18.33 28.40 -4.02
C ARG A 261 17.29 28.50 -5.15
N LEU A 262 17.17 27.43 -5.95
CA LEU A 262 16.27 27.37 -7.11
C LEU A 262 14.81 27.66 -6.75
N MET A 263 14.38 27.23 -5.56
CA MET A 263 13.05 27.51 -5.01
C MET A 263 13.09 27.63 -3.48
N PRO A 264 12.07 28.25 -2.84
CA PRO A 264 11.95 28.28 -1.39
C PRO A 264 12.05 26.86 -0.80
N PRO A 265 12.85 26.63 0.25
CA PRO A 265 13.01 25.28 0.81
C PRO A 265 11.70 24.64 1.25
N SER A 266 10.75 25.44 1.74
CA SER A 266 9.40 25.01 2.09
C SER A 266 8.64 24.50 0.87
N ALA A 267 8.69 25.20 -0.27
CA ALA A 267 8.03 24.77 -1.50
C ALA A 267 8.60 23.42 -1.97
N LEU A 268 9.93 23.27 -1.96
CA LEU A 268 10.57 22.01 -2.36
C LEU A 268 10.18 20.85 -1.46
N ILE A 269 10.25 21.03 -0.13
CA ILE A 269 9.87 19.99 0.83
C ILE A 269 8.39 19.63 0.68
N ASN A 270 7.49 20.62 0.59
CA ASN A 270 6.06 20.40 0.37
C ASN A 270 5.79 19.61 -0.90
N LEU A 271 6.36 20.04 -2.02
CA LEU A 271 6.20 19.39 -3.31
C LEU A 271 6.66 17.93 -3.21
N THR A 272 7.81 17.72 -2.59
CA THR A 272 8.41 16.40 -2.47
C THR A 272 7.54 15.48 -1.61
N ILE A 273 7.05 15.92 -0.44
CA ILE A 273 6.19 15.10 0.44
C ILE A 273 4.81 14.85 -0.19
N VAL A 274 4.16 15.90 -0.71
CA VAL A 274 2.81 15.79 -1.30
C VAL A 274 2.82 14.85 -2.50
N PHE A 275 3.82 14.97 -3.38
CA PHE A 275 3.92 14.14 -4.57
C PHE A 275 4.71 12.85 -4.36
N SER A 276 5.21 12.57 -3.15
CA SER A 276 6.01 11.36 -2.86
C SER A 276 5.36 10.05 -3.33
N PRO A 277 4.05 9.78 -3.14
CA PRO A 277 3.49 8.50 -3.58
C PRO A 277 3.55 8.35 -5.10
N LEU A 278 3.31 9.44 -5.84
CA LEU A 278 3.38 9.45 -7.30
C LEU A 278 4.83 9.27 -7.76
N MET A 279 5.75 10.04 -7.18
CA MET A 279 7.17 9.98 -7.53
C MET A 279 7.75 8.59 -7.30
N LEU A 280 7.42 7.93 -6.18
CA LEU A 280 7.91 6.59 -5.88
C LEU A 280 7.36 5.53 -6.86
N VAL A 281 6.09 5.64 -7.27
CA VAL A 281 5.50 4.75 -8.29
C VAL A 281 6.16 4.97 -9.64
N TYR A 282 6.38 6.22 -10.06
CA TYR A 282 7.04 6.52 -11.33
C TYR A 282 8.49 6.05 -11.36
N VAL A 283 9.24 6.29 -10.28
CA VAL A 283 10.62 5.82 -10.14
C VAL A 283 10.66 4.29 -10.21
N GLY A 284 9.77 3.59 -9.49
CA GLY A 284 9.65 2.13 -9.57
C GLY A 284 9.39 1.61 -10.98
N ARG A 285 8.47 2.25 -11.73
CA ARG A 285 8.19 1.88 -13.14
C ARG A 285 9.35 2.14 -14.08
N ILE A 286 10.07 3.25 -13.90
CA ILE A 286 11.29 3.52 -14.68
C ILE A 286 12.31 2.41 -14.43
N PHE A 287 12.45 1.95 -13.19
CA PHE A 287 13.32 0.84 -12.85
C PHE A 287 12.89 -0.48 -13.45
N GLU A 288 11.60 -0.81 -13.39
CA GLU A 288 11.09 -2.02 -14.04
C GLU A 288 11.42 -2.00 -15.54
N ARG A 289 11.31 -0.84 -16.19
CA ARG A 289 11.68 -0.67 -17.61
C ARG A 289 13.17 -0.77 -17.87
N LEU A 290 14.00 -0.11 -17.05
CA LEU A 290 15.47 -0.19 -17.18
C LEU A 290 15.99 -1.60 -16.86
N ALA A 291 15.35 -2.30 -15.92
CA ALA A 291 15.68 -3.68 -15.58
C ALA A 291 15.23 -4.68 -16.65
N ALA A 292 14.14 -4.38 -17.35
CA ALA A 292 13.70 -5.12 -18.52
C ALA A 292 14.54 -4.81 -19.77
N GLY A 293 15.48 -3.87 -19.68
CA GLY A 293 16.31 -3.33 -20.77
C GLY A 293 17.38 -4.25 -21.36
N ASP A 294 17.25 -5.57 -21.21
CA ASP A 294 18.11 -6.57 -21.89
C ASP A 294 17.32 -7.72 -22.57
N ASP A 295 15.98 -7.75 -22.52
CA ASP A 295 15.18 -8.86 -23.08
C ASP A 295 14.09 -8.43 -24.10
N ILE A 296 13.94 -7.13 -24.43
CA ILE A 296 12.92 -6.72 -25.42
C ILE A 296 13.37 -7.01 -26.87
N GLU A 297 14.68 -7.11 -27.15
CA GLU A 297 15.21 -7.53 -28.47
C GLU A 297 15.53 -9.03 -28.57
N THR A 298 15.40 -9.80 -27.48
CA THR A 298 15.78 -11.22 -27.41
C THR A 298 14.71 -12.11 -26.76
N ALA A 299 13.48 -11.63 -26.61
CA ALA A 299 12.33 -12.52 -26.57
C ALA A 299 12.23 -13.19 -27.96
N GLN A 300 13.08 -14.20 -28.19
CA GLN A 300 12.85 -15.15 -29.27
C GLN A 300 11.40 -15.61 -29.10
N PRO A 301 10.58 -15.55 -30.16
CA PRO A 301 9.25 -16.12 -30.10
C PRO A 301 9.43 -17.53 -29.54
N VAL A 302 8.71 -17.85 -28.45
CA VAL A 302 8.64 -19.21 -27.91
C VAL A 302 8.48 -20.12 -29.12
N ASP A 303 9.50 -20.94 -29.38
CA ASP A 303 9.61 -21.69 -30.62
C ASP A 303 8.30 -22.46 -30.76
N ALA A 304 7.54 -22.21 -31.84
CA ALA A 304 6.22 -22.81 -32.03
C ALA A 304 6.28 -24.36 -32.03
N ASN A 305 7.50 -24.91 -32.11
CA ASN A 305 7.82 -26.31 -31.92
C ASN A 305 7.64 -26.84 -30.49
N ASP A 306 7.74 -26.02 -29.43
CA ASP A 306 7.45 -26.46 -28.06
C ASP A 306 5.94 -26.60 -27.81
N ALA A 307 5.10 -25.85 -28.54
CA ALA A 307 3.66 -26.11 -28.57
C ALA A 307 3.30 -27.39 -29.36
N LEU A 308 4.22 -27.89 -30.20
CA LEU A 308 4.02 -29.08 -31.03
C LEU A 308 4.26 -30.41 -30.29
N THR A 309 4.94 -30.41 -29.13
CA THR A 309 5.21 -31.61 -28.31
C THR A 309 4.04 -32.03 -27.41
N MET A 310 3.01 -31.19 -27.20
CA MET A 310 1.73 -31.56 -26.56
C MET A 310 0.83 -32.40 -27.48
N ARG A 311 1.32 -33.56 -27.94
CA ARG A 311 0.64 -34.41 -28.95
C ARG A 311 -0.54 -35.25 -28.42
N SER A 312 -0.87 -35.18 -27.13
CA SER A 312 -1.93 -36.00 -26.52
C SER A 312 -3.12 -35.23 -25.94
N GLU A 313 -3.18 -33.91 -26.09
CA GLU A 313 -4.25 -33.10 -25.50
C GLU A 313 -5.43 -32.84 -26.46
N PRO A 314 -6.67 -32.67 -25.95
CA PRO A 314 -7.84 -32.38 -26.78
C PRO A 314 -7.63 -31.10 -27.61
N ALA A 315 -7.90 -31.18 -28.92
CA ALA A 315 -7.64 -30.10 -29.89
C ALA A 315 -8.13 -28.71 -29.43
N GLY A 316 -9.27 -28.64 -28.74
CA GLY A 316 -9.85 -27.38 -28.27
C GLY A 316 -9.04 -26.61 -27.22
N PHE A 317 -8.31 -27.30 -26.33
CA PHE A 317 -7.49 -26.64 -25.31
C PHE A 317 -6.16 -26.14 -25.89
N ARG A 318 -5.59 -26.91 -26.81
CA ARG A 318 -4.37 -26.55 -27.54
C ARG A 318 -4.57 -25.28 -28.38
N ASP A 319 -5.68 -25.19 -29.10
CA ASP A 319 -6.01 -24.02 -29.92
C ASP A 319 -6.21 -22.77 -29.06
N MET A 320 -6.82 -22.92 -27.88
CA MET A 320 -6.98 -21.82 -26.92
C MET A 320 -5.65 -21.35 -26.33
N TYR A 321 -4.77 -22.29 -25.96
CA TYR A 321 -3.44 -21.98 -25.44
C TYR A 321 -2.56 -21.30 -26.50
N ALA A 322 -2.56 -21.81 -27.73
CA ALA A 322 -1.86 -21.22 -28.87
C ALA A 322 -2.42 -19.82 -29.22
N ALA A 323 -3.74 -19.63 -29.21
CA ALA A 323 -4.37 -18.34 -29.43
C ALA A 323 -3.96 -17.32 -28.35
N ALA A 324 -3.99 -17.72 -27.08
CA ALA A 324 -3.56 -16.89 -25.96
C ALA A 324 -2.07 -16.50 -26.06
N LEU A 325 -1.19 -17.47 -26.35
CA LEU A 325 0.25 -17.21 -26.56
C LEU A 325 0.53 -16.30 -27.76
N SER A 326 -0.19 -16.47 -28.88
CA SER A 326 -0.01 -15.63 -30.08
C SER A 326 -0.44 -14.18 -29.84
N LEU A 327 -1.50 -13.95 -29.06
CA LEU A 327 -2.00 -12.61 -28.72
C LEU A 327 -1.07 -11.89 -27.74
N VAL A 328 -0.43 -12.63 -26.84
CA VAL A 328 0.53 -12.10 -25.88
C VAL A 328 1.85 -11.74 -26.55
N SER A 329 2.39 -12.64 -27.37
CA SER A 329 3.63 -12.39 -28.13
C SER A 329 3.50 -11.25 -29.14
N SER A 330 2.30 -10.98 -29.65
CA SER A 330 2.04 -9.88 -30.59
C SER A 330 1.76 -8.52 -29.94
N GLY A 331 1.77 -8.41 -28.61
CA GLY A 331 1.53 -7.15 -27.90
C GLY A 331 0.16 -6.52 -28.11
N ARG A 332 -0.80 -7.28 -28.68
CA ARG A 332 -2.14 -6.76 -28.99
C ARG A 332 -2.99 -6.59 -27.73
N GLY A 333 -3.80 -5.54 -27.74
CA GLY A 333 -4.44 -5.00 -26.52
C GLY A 333 -5.37 -5.97 -25.80
N LYS A 334 -5.49 -5.78 -24.48
CA LYS A 334 -6.37 -6.50 -23.52
C LYS A 334 -7.81 -6.73 -24.01
N ARG A 335 -8.29 -5.93 -24.96
CA ARG A 335 -9.61 -6.03 -25.58
C ARG A 335 -9.73 -7.18 -26.60
N GLU A 336 -8.75 -7.35 -27.49
CA GLU A 336 -8.75 -8.44 -28.49
C GLU A 336 -8.57 -9.80 -27.83
N LEU A 337 -7.70 -9.85 -26.81
CA LEU A 337 -7.57 -10.99 -25.93
C LEU A 337 -8.91 -11.32 -25.25
N LYS A 338 -9.60 -10.31 -24.70
CA LYS A 338 -10.91 -10.51 -24.07
C LYS A 338 -11.96 -10.99 -25.08
N GLU A 339 -11.97 -10.53 -26.32
CA GLU A 339 -12.88 -10.99 -27.38
C GLU A 339 -12.57 -12.43 -27.81
N ALA A 340 -11.31 -12.77 -28.09
CA ALA A 340 -10.88 -14.12 -28.42
C ALA A 340 -11.18 -15.10 -27.27
N LEU A 341 -10.96 -14.67 -26.03
CA LEU A 341 -11.25 -15.43 -24.82
C LEU A 341 -12.73 -15.53 -24.48
N ASN A 342 -13.54 -14.53 -24.80
CA ASN A 342 -14.99 -14.61 -24.63
C ASN A 342 -15.62 -15.52 -25.69
N ASN A 343 -15.04 -15.54 -26.90
CA ASN A 343 -15.44 -16.49 -27.94
C ASN A 343 -15.03 -17.92 -27.58
N THR A 344 -13.92 -18.11 -26.86
CA THR A 344 -13.58 -19.38 -26.19
C THR A 344 -14.28 -19.54 -24.83
N ALA A 345 -14.86 -18.51 -24.21
CA ALA A 345 -15.65 -18.69 -22.97
C ALA A 345 -16.99 -19.42 -23.24
N ALA A 346 -17.35 -19.60 -24.51
CA ALA A 346 -18.33 -20.59 -24.97
C ALA A 346 -17.81 -22.05 -24.92
N LEU A 347 -16.66 -22.31 -24.29
CA LEU A 347 -16.14 -23.65 -24.02
C LEU A 347 -17.07 -24.33 -23.01
N SER A 348 -18.11 -24.96 -23.51
CA SER A 348 -18.88 -26.04 -22.88
C SER A 348 -18.06 -27.32 -22.73
N ILE A 349 -16.76 -27.28 -23.07
CA ILE A 349 -15.89 -28.45 -23.05
C ILE A 349 -15.71 -28.89 -21.59
N PRO A 350 -16.10 -30.13 -21.26
CA PRO A 350 -15.86 -30.70 -19.94
C PRO A 350 -14.35 -30.77 -19.70
N VAL A 351 -13.92 -30.33 -18.51
CA VAL A 351 -12.51 -30.40 -18.10
C VAL A 351 -12.24 -31.84 -17.64
N GLY A 352 -11.32 -32.54 -18.30
CA GLY A 352 -10.82 -33.83 -17.86
C GLY A 352 -9.83 -33.69 -16.70
N LYS A 353 -9.44 -34.80 -16.06
CA LYS A 353 -8.39 -34.77 -15.01
C LYS A 353 -7.04 -34.43 -15.61
N GLU A 354 -6.81 -34.91 -16.82
CA GLU A 354 -5.67 -34.68 -17.69
C GLU A 354 -5.49 -33.20 -18.07
N ASP A 355 -6.59 -32.44 -18.19
CA ASP A 355 -6.55 -31.02 -18.57
C ASP A 355 -6.24 -30.08 -17.39
N VAL A 356 -6.30 -30.58 -16.15
CA VAL A 356 -6.15 -29.77 -14.92
C VAL A 356 -4.88 -28.91 -14.90
N PRO A 357 -3.68 -29.41 -15.27
CA PRO A 357 -2.46 -28.61 -15.29
C PRO A 357 -2.56 -27.42 -16.25
N LEU A 358 -2.99 -27.67 -17.49
CA LEU A 358 -3.12 -26.63 -18.52
C LEU A 358 -4.18 -25.60 -18.14
N VAL A 359 -5.37 -26.05 -17.72
CA VAL A 359 -6.45 -25.14 -17.31
C VAL A 359 -6.03 -24.32 -16.09
N SER A 360 -5.26 -24.89 -15.16
CA SER A 360 -4.72 -24.17 -14.00
C SER A 360 -3.75 -23.08 -14.42
N HIS A 361 -2.90 -23.36 -15.41
CA HIS A 361 -1.97 -22.38 -15.96
C HIS A 361 -2.71 -21.20 -16.61
N ILE A 362 -3.70 -21.48 -17.46
CA ILE A 362 -4.52 -20.46 -18.14
C ILE A 362 -5.31 -19.63 -17.11
N ALA A 363 -5.90 -20.28 -16.11
CA ALA A 363 -6.63 -19.60 -15.05
C ALA A 363 -5.73 -18.69 -14.20
N GLY A 364 -4.52 -19.15 -13.87
CA GLY A 364 -3.50 -18.34 -13.19
C GLY A 364 -3.11 -17.11 -14.01
N TRP A 365 -2.99 -17.27 -15.33
CA TRP A 365 -2.71 -16.17 -16.23
C TRP A 365 -3.85 -15.14 -16.30
N PHE A 366 -5.11 -15.59 -16.36
CA PHE A 366 -6.28 -14.68 -16.27
C PHE A 366 -6.30 -13.89 -14.97
N ALA A 367 -5.97 -14.54 -13.85
CA ALA A 367 -5.89 -13.86 -12.57
C ALA A 367 -4.84 -12.74 -12.61
N TRP A 368 -3.68 -13.01 -13.23
CA TRP A 368 -2.58 -12.06 -13.35
C TRP A 368 -2.91 -10.83 -14.21
N VAL A 369 -3.56 -11.02 -15.36
CA VAL A 369 -3.99 -9.89 -16.22
C VAL A 369 -5.23 -9.15 -15.69
N GLY A 370 -5.74 -9.55 -14.52
CA GLY A 370 -6.88 -8.92 -13.84
C GLY A 370 -8.24 -9.34 -14.38
N MET A 371 -8.34 -10.45 -15.11
CA MET A 371 -9.58 -11.07 -15.59
C MET A 371 -10.14 -12.03 -14.53
N LYS A 372 -10.50 -11.48 -13.37
CA LYS A 372 -10.83 -12.24 -12.16
C LYS A 372 -12.02 -13.19 -12.31
N ASP A 373 -13.06 -12.79 -13.04
CA ASP A 373 -14.27 -13.59 -13.17
C ASP A 373 -14.06 -14.83 -14.08
N GLN A 374 -13.27 -14.68 -15.15
CA GLN A 374 -12.87 -15.78 -16.02
C GLN A 374 -11.95 -16.74 -15.28
N ALA A 375 -10.95 -16.20 -14.57
CA ALA A 375 -10.04 -17.01 -13.75
C ALA A 375 -10.84 -17.84 -12.72
N ARG A 376 -11.76 -17.18 -12.00
CA ARG A 376 -12.67 -17.85 -11.05
C ARG A 376 -13.48 -18.95 -11.72
N THR A 377 -14.05 -18.71 -12.90
CA THR A 377 -14.85 -19.70 -13.62
C THR A 377 -14.03 -20.95 -13.96
N LEU A 378 -12.80 -20.78 -14.44
CA LEU A 378 -11.89 -21.89 -14.72
C LEU A 378 -11.48 -22.63 -13.44
N PHE A 379 -11.17 -21.92 -12.36
CA PHE A 379 -10.86 -22.56 -11.07
C PHE A 379 -12.02 -23.35 -10.49
N LEU A 380 -13.26 -22.88 -10.64
CA LEU A 380 -14.44 -23.64 -10.22
C LEU A 380 -14.61 -24.93 -11.02
N ARG A 381 -14.28 -24.91 -12.32
CA ARG A 381 -14.28 -26.12 -13.15
C ARG A 381 -13.17 -27.08 -12.73
N ILE A 382 -11.96 -26.59 -12.47
CA ILE A 382 -10.88 -27.41 -11.90
C ILE A 382 -11.34 -28.05 -10.60
N LEU A 383 -11.95 -27.30 -9.68
CA LEU A 383 -12.44 -27.84 -8.41
C LEU A 383 -13.59 -28.85 -8.56
N SER A 384 -14.32 -28.84 -9.69
CA SER A 384 -15.36 -29.85 -9.96
C SER A 384 -14.79 -31.22 -10.34
N VAL A 385 -13.55 -31.25 -10.83
CA VAL A 385 -12.86 -32.47 -11.32
C VAL A 385 -11.75 -32.91 -10.37
N ALA A 386 -11.05 -31.94 -9.79
CA ALA A 386 -9.97 -32.07 -8.83
C ALA A 386 -10.28 -31.21 -7.58
N PRO A 387 -11.18 -31.67 -6.69
CA PRO A 387 -11.66 -30.89 -5.55
C PRO A 387 -10.57 -30.52 -4.53
N TYR A 388 -9.43 -31.22 -4.57
CA TYR A 388 -8.29 -31.00 -3.69
C TYR A 388 -7.15 -30.21 -4.35
N HIS A 389 -7.39 -29.59 -5.51
CA HIS A 389 -6.37 -28.79 -6.20
C HIS A 389 -6.06 -27.48 -5.45
N PHE A 390 -4.89 -27.41 -4.81
CA PHE A 390 -4.50 -26.31 -3.91
C PHE A 390 -4.63 -24.93 -4.55
N LEU A 391 -4.02 -24.70 -5.72
CA LEU A 391 -3.99 -23.37 -6.35
C LEU A 391 -5.41 -22.86 -6.66
N ALA A 392 -6.29 -23.77 -7.09
CA ALA A 392 -7.67 -23.44 -7.43
C ALA A 392 -8.47 -23.09 -6.17
N ALA A 393 -8.28 -23.85 -5.09
CA ALA A 393 -8.91 -23.60 -3.80
C ALA A 393 -8.42 -22.26 -3.18
N ALA A 394 -7.11 -22.00 -3.23
CA ALA A 394 -6.49 -20.78 -2.70
C ALA A 394 -7.02 -19.53 -3.41
N LEU A 395 -7.08 -19.55 -4.74
CA LEU A 395 -7.58 -18.45 -5.54
C LEU A 395 -9.08 -18.21 -5.35
N CYS A 396 -9.89 -19.28 -5.30
CA CYS A 396 -11.31 -19.17 -4.99
C CYS A 396 -11.55 -18.61 -3.57
N PHE A 397 -10.74 -19.02 -2.59
CA PHE A 397 -10.80 -18.50 -1.23
C PHE A 397 -10.44 -17.00 -1.18
N ARG A 398 -9.37 -16.58 -1.86
CA ARG A 398 -8.98 -15.15 -1.95
C ARG A 398 -10.07 -14.30 -2.59
N TYR A 399 -10.68 -14.78 -3.68
CA TYR A 399 -11.83 -14.10 -4.29
C TYR A 399 -13.02 -14.03 -3.33
N ALA A 400 -13.30 -15.10 -2.58
CA ALA A 400 -14.37 -15.10 -1.60
C ALA A 400 -14.14 -14.06 -0.49
N LEU A 401 -12.91 -13.93 0.01
CA LEU A 401 -12.53 -12.87 0.96
C LEU A 401 -12.79 -11.47 0.39
N GLU A 402 -12.48 -11.23 -0.88
CA GLU A 402 -12.75 -9.93 -1.55
C GLU A 402 -14.25 -9.61 -1.62
N THR A 403 -15.10 -10.62 -1.86
CA THR A 403 -16.56 -10.42 -1.93
C THR A 403 -17.24 -10.30 -0.56
N GLY A 404 -16.62 -10.81 0.51
CA GLY A 404 -17.17 -10.76 1.87
C GLY A 404 -18.39 -11.65 2.11
N VAL A 405 -18.81 -12.48 1.14
CA VAL A 405 -19.97 -13.36 1.30
C VAL A 405 -19.60 -14.55 2.20
N ARG A 406 -20.03 -14.49 3.47
CA ARG A 406 -19.63 -15.42 4.55
C ARG A 406 -19.75 -16.90 4.18
N SER A 407 -20.82 -17.30 3.48
CA SER A 407 -21.03 -18.69 3.05
C SER A 407 -19.98 -19.16 2.02
N THR A 408 -19.58 -18.29 1.08
CA THR A 408 -18.54 -18.60 0.10
C THR A 408 -17.16 -18.64 0.71
N VAL A 409 -16.84 -17.72 1.62
CA VAL A 409 -15.57 -17.70 2.36
C VAL A 409 -15.42 -18.99 3.15
N ARG A 410 -16.48 -19.40 3.87
CA ARG A 410 -16.50 -20.67 4.60
C ARG A 410 -16.29 -21.86 3.67
N LYS A 411 -17.06 -21.95 2.57
CA LYS A 411 -16.97 -23.07 1.61
C LYS A 411 -15.55 -23.22 1.04
N TYR A 412 -14.96 -22.14 0.52
CA TYR A 412 -13.63 -22.23 -0.09
C TYR A 412 -12.50 -22.30 0.94
N GLY A 413 -12.69 -21.75 2.15
CA GLY A 413 -11.77 -21.93 3.26
C GLY A 413 -11.66 -23.40 3.66
N ILE A 414 -12.79 -24.11 3.78
CA ILE A 414 -12.82 -25.55 4.06
C ILE A 414 -12.16 -26.34 2.91
N LEU A 415 -12.42 -25.98 1.65
CA LEU A 415 -11.78 -26.62 0.50
C LEU A 415 -10.26 -26.42 0.53
N LEU A 416 -9.78 -25.20 0.80
CA LEU A 416 -8.37 -24.88 0.88
C LEU A 416 -7.65 -25.66 1.98
N VAL A 417 -8.26 -25.76 3.17
CA VAL A 417 -7.72 -26.51 4.31
C VAL A 417 -7.62 -28.01 4.03
N ASN A 418 -8.44 -28.53 3.12
CA ASN A 418 -8.43 -29.93 2.72
C ASN A 418 -7.69 -30.18 1.41
N ALA A 419 -7.20 -29.15 0.72
CA ALA A 419 -6.48 -29.29 -0.53
C ALA A 419 -5.11 -29.95 -0.31
N ASP A 420 -4.64 -30.71 -1.30
CA ASP A 420 -3.33 -31.36 -1.26
C ASP A 420 -2.22 -30.36 -1.60
N TYR A 421 -1.84 -29.60 -0.58
CA TYR A 421 -0.76 -28.63 -0.68
C TYR A 421 0.64 -29.27 -0.77
N THR A 422 0.76 -30.55 -0.37
CA THR A 422 2.04 -31.28 -0.37
C THR A 422 2.47 -31.70 -1.77
N SER A 423 1.53 -32.19 -2.58
CA SER A 423 1.77 -32.46 -4.00
C SER A 423 2.19 -31.19 -4.73
N HIS A 424 1.59 -30.06 -4.37
CA HIS A 424 1.97 -28.77 -4.93
C HIS A 424 3.39 -28.33 -4.52
N LEU A 425 3.76 -28.46 -3.24
CA LEU A 425 5.14 -28.17 -2.77
C LEU A 425 6.20 -29.03 -3.47
N ARG A 426 5.90 -30.31 -3.73
CA ARG A 426 6.80 -31.21 -4.46
C ARG A 426 7.01 -30.77 -5.91
N GLN A 427 5.95 -30.32 -6.58
CA GLN A 427 6.05 -29.79 -7.95
C GLN A 427 6.91 -28.51 -8.00
N VAL A 428 6.68 -27.57 -7.08
CA VAL A 428 7.45 -26.32 -7.00
C VAL A 428 8.94 -26.54 -6.67
N GLY A 429 9.26 -27.62 -5.94
CA GLY A 429 10.64 -27.98 -5.60
C GLY A 429 11.46 -28.59 -6.74
N ASN A 430 10.81 -29.17 -7.76
CA ASN A 430 11.49 -29.89 -8.85
C ASN A 430 11.75 -29.04 -10.10
N GLU A 431 10.97 -27.99 -10.35
CA GLU A 431 11.14 -27.18 -11.56
C GLU A 431 12.15 -26.03 -11.37
N LYS A 432 13.21 -26.05 -12.20
CA LYS A 432 14.23 -25.00 -12.30
C LYS A 432 13.76 -23.74 -13.04
N GLU A 433 12.50 -23.63 -13.43
CA GLU A 433 11.99 -22.52 -14.26
C GLU A 433 11.34 -21.35 -13.48
N LYS A 434 11.53 -20.14 -14.02
CA LYS A 434 11.31 -18.82 -13.39
C LYS A 434 9.88 -18.27 -13.51
N ASN A 435 8.82 -19.08 -13.57
CA ASN A 435 7.48 -18.59 -13.94
C ASN A 435 6.57 -18.13 -12.78
N LEU A 436 5.64 -17.24 -13.14
CA LEU A 436 4.66 -16.51 -12.31
C LEU A 436 3.88 -17.33 -11.27
N LEU A 437 3.65 -18.62 -11.55
CA LEU A 437 3.06 -19.58 -10.60
C LEU A 437 3.91 -19.69 -9.31
N ARG A 438 5.22 -19.44 -9.37
CA ARG A 438 6.15 -19.49 -8.23
C ARG A 438 5.93 -18.37 -7.21
N VAL A 439 5.35 -17.22 -7.60
CA VAL A 439 5.04 -16.12 -6.67
C VAL A 439 3.78 -16.46 -5.86
N MET A 440 2.74 -16.99 -6.52
CA MET A 440 1.52 -17.44 -5.86
C MET A 440 1.69 -18.79 -5.13
N ALA A 441 2.70 -19.57 -5.53
CA ALA A 441 3.08 -20.84 -4.94
C ALA A 441 4.31 -20.73 -4.02
N SER A 442 4.72 -19.51 -3.67
CA SER A 442 5.78 -19.32 -2.70
C SER A 442 5.30 -19.86 -1.34
N ARG A 443 6.21 -20.49 -0.61
CA ARG A 443 5.95 -20.99 0.74
C ARG A 443 5.34 -19.90 1.64
N GLU A 444 5.75 -18.65 1.46
CA GLU A 444 5.23 -17.49 2.18
C GLU A 444 3.78 -17.14 1.78
N GLU A 445 3.45 -17.14 0.48
CA GLU A 445 2.07 -16.92 0.03
C GLU A 445 1.15 -18.05 0.52
N MET A 446 1.64 -19.29 0.58
CA MET A 446 0.90 -20.41 1.18
C MET A 446 0.64 -20.17 2.67
N ILE A 447 1.67 -19.79 3.43
CA ILE A 447 1.55 -19.43 4.85
C ILE A 447 0.53 -18.31 5.04
N PHE A 448 0.62 -17.26 4.23
CA PHE A 448 -0.30 -16.13 4.26
C PHE A 448 -1.74 -16.56 3.97
N THR A 449 -1.94 -17.36 2.92
CA THR A 449 -3.27 -17.84 2.52
C THR A 449 -3.89 -18.73 3.61
N TYR A 450 -3.12 -19.66 4.19
CA TYR A 450 -3.61 -20.52 5.27
C TYR A 450 -3.85 -19.77 6.58
N ARG A 451 -3.04 -18.74 6.90
CA ARG A 451 -3.30 -17.86 8.05
C ARG A 451 -4.64 -17.13 7.89
N ASN A 452 -4.86 -16.51 6.73
CA ASN A 452 -6.12 -15.84 6.44
C ASN A 452 -7.32 -16.80 6.49
N ALA A 453 -7.13 -18.05 6.05
CA ALA A 453 -8.14 -19.09 6.17
C ALA A 453 -8.43 -19.45 7.64
N ALA A 454 -7.39 -19.58 8.47
CA ALA A 454 -7.54 -19.86 9.88
C ALA A 454 -8.36 -18.77 10.59
N ASP A 455 -8.03 -17.50 10.36
CA ASP A 455 -8.70 -16.37 11.00
C ASP A 455 -10.15 -16.24 10.54
N ALA A 456 -10.38 -16.35 9.23
CA ALA A 456 -11.72 -16.31 8.65
C ALA A 456 -12.60 -17.45 9.16
N LEU A 457 -12.09 -18.69 9.18
CA LEU A 457 -12.84 -19.86 9.63
C LEU A 457 -13.11 -19.83 11.14
N SER A 458 -12.16 -19.33 11.94
CA SER A 458 -12.33 -19.12 13.38
C SER A 458 -13.47 -18.13 13.66
N GLY A 459 -13.50 -16.99 12.96
CA GLY A 459 -14.60 -16.01 13.06
C GLY A 459 -15.95 -16.54 12.55
N MET A 460 -15.98 -17.69 11.88
CA MET A 460 -17.19 -18.35 11.39
C MET A 460 -17.58 -19.59 12.20
N GLY A 461 -16.92 -19.84 13.34
CA GLY A 461 -17.18 -21.00 14.21
C GLY A 461 -16.77 -22.35 13.62
N SER A 462 -15.94 -22.35 12.55
CA SER A 462 -15.38 -23.57 11.95
C SER A 462 -14.02 -23.88 12.60
N PHE A 463 -14.04 -24.11 13.91
CA PHE A 463 -12.84 -24.17 14.75
C PHE A 463 -11.90 -25.32 14.39
N ARG A 464 -12.44 -26.47 13.98
CA ARG A 464 -11.65 -27.63 13.58
C ARG A 464 -10.81 -27.32 12.34
N GLU A 465 -11.41 -26.72 11.33
CA GLU A 465 -10.74 -26.34 10.09
C GLU A 465 -9.78 -25.17 10.30
N ALA A 466 -10.13 -24.23 11.18
CA ALA A 466 -9.22 -23.16 11.59
C ALA A 466 -7.97 -23.70 12.30
N ALA A 467 -8.12 -24.68 13.20
CA ALA A 467 -7.00 -25.35 13.86
C ALA A 467 -6.11 -26.09 12.86
N LYS A 468 -6.72 -26.83 11.92
CA LYS A 468 -5.99 -27.51 10.84
C LYS A 468 -5.22 -26.52 9.96
N ALA A 469 -5.81 -25.38 9.62
CA ALA A 469 -5.11 -24.32 8.87
C ALA A 469 -3.88 -23.78 9.62
N ARG A 470 -3.97 -23.58 10.94
CA ARG A 470 -2.82 -23.16 11.77
C ARG A 470 -1.72 -24.22 11.82
N GLN A 471 -2.09 -25.49 11.96
CA GLN A 471 -1.13 -26.61 11.91
C GLN A 471 -0.38 -26.63 10.58
N ILE A 472 -1.08 -26.41 9.46
CA ILE A 472 -0.44 -26.30 8.13
C ILE A 472 0.53 -25.10 8.09
N VAL A 473 0.15 -23.94 8.64
CA VAL A 473 1.06 -22.78 8.74
C VAL A 473 2.33 -23.13 9.53
N ASP A 474 2.21 -23.83 10.65
CA ASP A 474 3.35 -24.20 11.48
C ASP A 474 4.25 -25.21 10.77
N ALA A 475 3.67 -26.22 10.11
CA ALA A 475 4.41 -27.15 9.24
C ALA A 475 5.17 -26.40 8.13
N LEU A 476 4.45 -25.52 7.43
CA LEU A 476 5.01 -24.69 6.39
C LEU A 476 6.09 -23.76 6.93
N ARG A 477 6.18 -23.44 8.23
CA ARG A 477 7.29 -22.64 8.79
C ARG A 477 8.53 -23.46 9.13
N LYS A 478 8.36 -24.74 9.46
CA LYS A 478 9.46 -25.61 9.85
C LYS A 478 10.22 -26.25 8.67
N GLY A 479 9.56 -26.43 7.53
CA GLY A 479 10.22 -26.84 6.28
C GLY A 479 9.48 -27.97 5.55
N PRO A 480 9.90 -28.30 4.32
CA PRO A 480 9.22 -29.30 3.49
C PRO A 480 9.21 -30.71 4.10
N GLN A 481 10.17 -31.05 4.96
CA GLN A 481 10.23 -32.34 5.65
C GLN A 481 9.11 -32.52 6.68
N GLU A 482 8.76 -31.48 7.44
CA GLU A 482 7.67 -31.54 8.42
C GLU A 482 6.29 -31.32 7.79
N ALA A 483 6.21 -30.58 6.68
CA ALA A 483 4.96 -30.36 5.96
C ALA A 483 4.30 -31.67 5.45
N GLY A 484 5.11 -32.67 5.09
CA GLY A 484 4.60 -33.97 4.62
C GLY A 484 3.90 -34.82 5.69
N GLN A 485 4.10 -34.55 6.99
CA GLN A 485 3.56 -35.38 8.08
C GLN A 485 2.13 -35.00 8.50
N ILE A 486 1.62 -33.82 8.09
CA ILE A 486 0.29 -33.32 8.51
C ILE A 486 -0.81 -33.68 7.50
N SER A 487 -0.45 -34.08 6.27
CA SER A 487 -1.43 -34.42 5.22
C SER A 487 -1.93 -35.87 5.27
N SER A 488 -1.24 -36.74 6.01
CA SER A 488 -1.67 -38.10 6.36
C SER A 488 -2.54 -38.07 7.60
#